data_AF-A0A085N8Y5-F1
#
_entry.id   AF-A0A085N8Y5-F1
#
_cell.length_a   1.000
_cell.length_b   1.000
_cell.length_c   1.000
_cell.angle_alpha   90.00
_cell.angle_beta   90.00
_cell.angle_gamma   90.00
#
_symmetry.space_group_name_H-M   'P 1'
#
loop_
_entity.id
_entity.type
_entity.pdbx_description
1 polymer ?
#
loop_
_entity_poly.entity_id
_entity_poly.type
_entity_poly.pdbx_seq_one_letter_code
_entity_poly.pdbx_strand_id
1 'polypeptide(L)'
;MESPSFWKTGAELVDGDDDARSDKDSRNLVSNTFRFAMRNTKDPQLDEILFRIIRNWPLAFERHVLIGSSVVINVMAGISSFYVHSLIRREFFVNEIAKVRSTVSSYLMPTALSTVLFYLVVWKPMAHRIFRGEADKPVCPLCFEMRQILVSLSTGLMIPLFAAPLHSSYVVLGSQAYDIPPIRQFGRWCRFFGSRMAPVTAKLPYLVIGHALLSTATVYLQLKYLNGMAAALDVDPEIFHHLQSVPPEAGFNPIARIRAWFGHAFGIAVSTHCLL
;
A
#
# COMPACT_ATOMS: atom_id res chain seq x y z
N MET A 1 26.73 -9.61 1.86
CA MET A 1 26.33 -9.73 0.45
C MET A 1 27.29 -8.88 -0.34
N GLU A 2 28.12 -9.50 -1.18
CA GLU A 2 29.00 -8.76 -2.08
C GLU A 2 28.15 -8.01 -3.11
N SER A 3 28.49 -6.74 -3.35
CA SER A 3 27.85 -5.95 -4.41
C SER A 3 28.10 -6.62 -5.77
N PRO A 4 27.09 -6.75 -6.65
CA PRO A 4 27.28 -7.37 -7.96
C PRO A 4 28.39 -6.68 -8.76
N SER A 5 29.16 -7.45 -9.54
CA SER A 5 30.37 -7.00 -10.26
C SER A 5 30.17 -5.75 -11.13
N PHE A 6 28.97 -5.56 -11.68
CA PHE A 6 28.61 -4.40 -12.50
C PHE A 6 28.64 -3.07 -11.71
N TRP A 7 28.47 -3.11 -10.39
CA TRP A 7 28.48 -1.92 -9.53
C TRP A 7 29.89 -1.51 -9.09
N LYS A 8 30.86 -2.42 -9.14
CA LYS A 8 32.27 -2.10 -8.85
C LYS A 8 32.91 -1.32 -9.98
N THR A 9 32.51 -1.60 -11.22
CA THR A 9 33.05 -0.95 -12.42
C THR A 9 32.73 0.55 -12.48
N GLY A 10 31.60 0.98 -11.91
CA GLY A 10 31.24 2.40 -11.82
C GLY A 10 32.03 3.16 -10.75
N ALA A 11 32.42 2.48 -9.66
CA ALA A 11 33.19 3.09 -8.57
C ALA A 11 34.68 3.25 -8.90
N GLU A 12 35.26 2.34 -9.69
CA GLU A 12 36.66 2.43 -10.15
C GLU A 12 36.90 3.54 -11.19
N LEU A 13 35.84 4.09 -11.79
CA LEU A 13 35.93 5.18 -12.78
C LEU A 13 35.94 6.59 -12.16
N VAL A 14 35.69 6.72 -10.85
CA VAL A 14 35.59 8.02 -10.15
C VAL A 14 36.93 8.46 -9.55
N ASP A 15 37.91 7.56 -9.42
CA ASP A 15 39.23 7.84 -8.81
C ASP A 15 40.25 8.50 -9.78
N GLY A 16 39.79 9.06 -10.91
CA GLY A 16 40.62 9.76 -11.89
C GLY A 16 40.40 11.27 -11.86
N ASP A 17 41.34 12.00 -11.26
CA ASP A 17 41.49 13.46 -11.35
C ASP A 17 41.55 13.90 -12.83
N ASP A 18 40.61 14.76 -13.27
CA ASP A 18 40.85 15.94 -14.14
C ASP A 18 39.55 16.50 -14.78
N ASP A 19 39.44 17.84 -14.74
CA ASP A 19 38.56 18.76 -15.49
C ASP A 19 37.03 18.76 -15.27
N ALA A 20 36.50 19.96 -14.97
CA ALA A 20 35.06 20.29 -14.83
C ALA A 20 34.20 20.02 -16.09
N ARG A 21 34.81 19.64 -17.22
CA ARG A 21 34.14 19.20 -18.46
C ARG A 21 34.03 17.68 -18.54
N SER A 22 35.01 16.95 -18.01
CA SER A 22 34.95 15.50 -17.74
C SER A 22 33.86 15.17 -16.73
N ASP A 23 33.66 16.07 -15.78
CA ASP A 23 32.77 15.92 -14.64
C ASP A 23 31.27 15.90 -15.00
N LYS A 24 30.87 16.46 -16.14
CA LYS A 24 29.50 16.34 -16.67
C LYS A 24 29.29 15.04 -17.43
N ASP A 25 30.28 14.61 -18.21
CA ASP A 25 30.20 13.37 -18.97
C ASP A 25 30.29 12.15 -18.05
N SER A 26 31.11 12.21 -17.00
CA SER A 26 31.14 11.21 -15.93
C SER A 26 29.79 11.12 -15.20
N ARG A 27 29.21 12.25 -14.77
CA ARG A 27 27.87 12.27 -14.13
C ARG A 27 26.77 11.73 -15.03
N ASN A 28 26.79 12.06 -16.31
CA ASN A 28 25.86 11.50 -17.30
C ASN A 28 26.05 9.98 -17.48
N LEU A 29 27.29 9.49 -17.46
CA LEU A 29 27.60 8.06 -17.56
C LEU A 29 27.09 7.29 -16.32
N VAL A 30 27.30 7.86 -15.12
CA VAL A 30 26.90 7.20 -13.88
C VAL A 30 25.38 7.27 -13.65
N SER A 31 24.70 8.36 -14.03
CA SER A 31 23.23 8.43 -13.99
C SER A 31 22.58 7.39 -14.93
N ASN A 32 23.16 7.20 -16.11
CA ASN A 32 22.78 6.13 -17.03
C ASN A 32 23.02 4.74 -16.42
N THR A 33 24.07 4.59 -15.61
CA THR A 33 24.41 3.33 -14.92
C THR A 33 23.40 2.99 -13.82
N PHE A 34 22.99 3.97 -13.00
CA PHE A 34 21.93 3.79 -11.99
C PHE A 34 20.62 3.33 -12.63
N ARG A 35 20.13 4.05 -13.64
CA ARG A 35 18.88 3.71 -14.32
C ARG A 35 18.95 2.36 -15.04
N PHE A 36 20.08 2.07 -15.69
CA PHE A 36 20.32 0.77 -16.32
C PHE A 36 20.22 -0.36 -15.29
N ALA A 37 20.85 -0.19 -14.14
CA ALA A 37 20.84 -1.20 -13.10
C ALA A 37 19.45 -1.35 -12.44
N MET A 38 18.69 -0.27 -12.25
CA MET A 38 17.31 -0.34 -11.77
C MET A 38 16.36 -1.02 -12.76
N ARG A 39 16.56 -0.84 -14.08
CA ARG A 39 15.81 -1.55 -15.13
C ARG A 39 16.11 -3.05 -15.16
N ASN A 40 17.38 -3.42 -14.97
CA ASN A 40 17.83 -4.81 -15.08
C ASN A 40 17.66 -5.62 -13.80
N THR A 41 17.38 -4.96 -12.67
CA THR A 41 17.14 -5.64 -11.40
C THR A 41 15.79 -6.36 -11.38
N LYS A 42 15.79 -7.62 -10.95
CA LYS A 42 14.57 -8.43 -10.77
C LYS A 42 13.65 -7.81 -9.72
N ASP A 43 12.34 -7.83 -9.97
CA ASP A 43 11.32 -7.24 -9.10
C ASP A 43 11.46 -7.50 -7.58
N PRO A 44 11.75 -8.72 -7.08
CA PRO A 44 11.86 -8.95 -5.64
C PRO A 44 13.10 -8.28 -5.02
N GLN A 45 14.21 -8.20 -5.77
CA GLN A 45 15.42 -7.51 -5.32
C GLN A 45 15.25 -6.00 -5.40
N LEU A 46 14.52 -5.52 -6.41
CA LEU A 46 14.18 -4.12 -6.58
C LEU A 46 13.35 -3.60 -5.40
N ASP A 47 12.35 -4.37 -4.95
CA ASP A 47 11.57 -4.03 -3.76
C ASP A 47 12.51 -3.81 -2.55
N GLU A 48 13.44 -4.73 -2.29
CA GLU A 48 14.37 -4.61 -1.17
C GLU A 48 15.29 -3.39 -1.26
N ILE A 49 15.86 -3.14 -2.45
CA ILE A 49 16.73 -1.98 -2.70
C ILE A 49 15.96 -0.68 -2.47
N LEU A 50 14.74 -0.57 -3.02
CA LEU A 50 13.90 0.62 -2.87
C LEU A 50 13.53 0.87 -1.41
N PHE A 51 13.19 -0.18 -0.65
CA PHE A 51 12.92 -0.03 0.78
C PHE A 51 14.13 0.46 1.56
N ARG A 52 15.34 0.00 1.22
CA ARG A 52 16.57 0.48 1.86
C ARG A 52 16.83 1.95 1.55
N ILE A 53 16.70 2.36 0.28
CA ILE A 53 16.87 3.75 -0.15
C ILE A 53 15.90 4.67 0.61
N ILE A 54 14.62 4.32 0.62
CA ILE A 54 13.58 5.15 1.26
C ILE A 54 13.79 5.23 2.78
N ARG A 55 14.21 4.12 3.43
CA ARG A 55 14.48 4.09 4.86
C ARG A 55 15.71 4.92 5.24
N ASN A 56 16.78 4.80 4.46
CA ASN A 56 18.05 5.46 4.75
C ASN A 56 18.09 6.90 4.21
N TRP A 57 17.02 7.35 3.54
CA TRP A 57 16.94 8.69 2.97
C TRP A 57 17.24 9.78 4.01
N PRO A 58 18.12 10.76 3.70
CA PRO A 58 18.60 11.73 4.67
C PRO A 58 17.50 12.69 5.16
N LEU A 59 16.54 13.03 4.28
CA LEU A 59 15.43 13.91 4.64
C LEU A 59 14.37 13.13 5.41
N ALA A 60 14.38 13.29 6.73
CA ALA A 60 13.45 12.61 7.62
C ALA A 60 11.98 12.85 7.25
N PHE A 61 11.60 14.08 6.87
CA PHE A 61 10.21 14.38 6.54
C PHE A 61 9.70 13.56 5.34
N GLU A 62 10.48 13.50 4.26
CA GLU A 62 10.12 12.76 3.04
C GLU A 62 9.98 11.26 3.33
N ARG A 63 10.92 10.71 4.11
CA ARG A 63 10.87 9.33 4.59
C ARG A 63 9.61 9.05 5.40
N HIS A 64 9.29 9.91 6.37
CA HIS A 64 8.11 9.71 7.22
C HIS A 64 6.81 9.82 6.42
N VAL A 65 6.74 10.69 5.42
CA VAL A 65 5.57 10.77 4.55
C VAL A 65 5.41 9.48 3.73
N LEU A 66 6.50 9.00 3.12
CA LEU A 66 6.48 7.77 2.31
C LEU A 66 6.11 6.54 3.14
N ILE A 67 6.70 6.35 4.31
CA ILE A 67 6.39 5.20 5.19
C ILE A 67 5.01 5.40 5.86
N GLY A 68 4.78 6.60 6.41
CA GLY A 68 3.60 6.95 7.20
C GLY A 68 2.31 7.00 6.39
N SER A 69 2.36 7.29 5.09
CA SER A 69 1.20 7.24 4.21
C SER A 69 0.44 5.90 4.26
N SER A 70 1.17 4.77 4.32
CA SER A 70 0.58 3.44 4.44
C SER A 70 -0.19 3.29 5.75
N VAL A 71 0.37 3.80 6.85
CA VAL A 71 -0.26 3.81 8.18
C VAL A 71 -1.50 4.68 8.17
N VAL A 72 -1.42 5.89 7.62
CA VAL A 72 -2.54 6.85 7.56
C VAL A 72 -3.71 6.28 6.76
N ILE A 73 -3.46 5.68 5.59
CA ILE A 73 -4.49 5.04 4.77
C ILE A 73 -5.15 3.89 5.54
N ASN A 74 -4.36 3.03 6.19
CA ASN A 74 -4.86 1.90 6.98
C ASN A 74 -5.69 2.37 8.18
N VAL A 75 -5.23 3.38 8.91
CA VAL A 75 -5.96 3.95 10.05
C VAL A 75 -7.29 4.53 9.58
N MET A 76 -7.31 5.27 8.47
CA MET A 76 -8.55 5.80 7.91
C MET A 76 -9.51 4.69 7.49
N ALA A 77 -9.04 3.68 6.76
CA ALA A 77 -9.85 2.52 6.38
C ALA A 77 -10.38 1.76 7.59
N GLY A 78 -9.58 1.66 8.65
CA GLY A 78 -9.99 1.05 9.92
C GLY A 78 -11.06 1.86 10.63
N ILE A 79 -10.89 3.17 10.76
CA ILE A 79 -11.86 4.07 11.39
C ILE A 79 -13.19 4.04 10.64
N SER A 80 -13.16 4.14 9.31
CA SER A 80 -14.38 4.12 8.50
C SER A 80 -15.08 2.76 8.54
N SER A 81 -14.33 1.66 8.44
CA SER A 81 -14.88 0.30 8.57
C SER A 81 -15.53 0.08 9.94
N PHE A 82 -14.84 0.49 11.02
CA PHE A 82 -15.36 0.38 12.38
C PHE A 82 -16.61 1.24 12.58
N TYR A 83 -16.63 2.45 12.02
CA TYR A 83 -17.76 3.37 12.11
C TYR A 83 -18.99 2.80 11.39
N VAL A 84 -18.84 2.36 10.14
CA VAL A 84 -19.93 1.73 9.35
C VAL A 84 -20.44 0.48 10.06
N HIS A 85 -19.53 -0.38 10.54
CA HIS A 85 -19.87 -1.58 11.28
C HIS A 85 -20.67 -1.29 12.56
N SER A 86 -20.24 -0.28 13.33
CA SER A 86 -20.89 0.10 14.58
C SER A 86 -22.29 0.67 14.35
N LEU A 87 -22.47 1.49 13.30
CA LEU A 87 -23.78 2.00 12.91
C LEU A 87 -24.74 0.85 12.54
N ILE A 88 -24.28 -0.09 11.71
CA ILE A 88 -25.12 -1.21 11.27
C ILE A 88 -25.47 -2.11 12.45
N ARG A 89 -24.53 -2.44 13.33
CA ARG A 89 -24.82 -3.26 14.52
C ARG A 89 -25.85 -2.62 15.44
N ARG A 90 -25.81 -1.29 15.58
CA ARG A 90 -26.82 -0.55 16.35
C ARG A 90 -28.22 -0.71 15.75
N GLU A 91 -28.32 -0.64 14.43
CA GLU A 91 -29.60 -0.80 13.72
C GLU A 91 -30.18 -2.22 13.78
N PHE A 92 -29.33 -3.24 13.92
CA PHE A 92 -29.75 -4.62 14.11
C PHE A 92 -29.90 -5.01 15.60
N PHE A 93 -29.69 -4.08 16.54
CA PHE A 93 -29.73 -4.32 18.00
C PHE A 93 -28.77 -5.42 18.50
N VAL A 94 -27.66 -5.65 17.79
CA VAL A 94 -26.72 -6.75 18.08
C VAL A 94 -25.47 -6.25 18.80
N ASN A 95 -25.50 -5.07 19.44
CA ASN A 95 -24.28 -4.39 19.90
C ASN A 95 -23.38 -5.26 20.81
N GLU A 96 -23.96 -6.02 21.73
CA GLU A 96 -23.20 -6.86 22.68
C GLU A 96 -23.05 -8.33 22.25
N ILE A 97 -23.84 -8.80 21.27
CA ILE A 97 -23.81 -10.21 20.85
C ILE A 97 -22.75 -10.40 19.74
N ALA A 98 -21.92 -11.44 19.87
CA ALA A 98 -20.89 -11.81 18.88
C ALA A 98 -19.95 -10.66 18.45
N LYS A 99 -19.66 -9.72 19.37
CA LYS A 99 -18.87 -8.50 19.11
C LYS A 99 -17.49 -8.80 18.54
N VAL A 100 -16.76 -9.75 19.14
CA VAL A 100 -15.40 -10.11 18.70
C VAL A 100 -15.41 -10.68 17.28
N ARG A 101 -16.22 -11.71 17.01
CA ARG A 101 -16.26 -12.39 15.70
C ARG A 101 -16.63 -11.43 14.56
N SER A 102 -17.61 -10.58 14.83
CA SER A 102 -18.13 -9.61 13.86
C SER A 102 -17.13 -8.48 13.60
N THR A 103 -16.40 -8.01 14.62
CA THR A 103 -15.36 -6.99 14.48
C THR A 103 -14.14 -7.52 13.72
N VAL A 104 -13.76 -8.79 13.89
CA VAL A 104 -12.66 -9.38 13.10
C VAL A 104 -12.99 -9.39 11.61
N SER A 105 -14.16 -9.91 11.23
CA SER A 105 -14.55 -10.04 9.81
C SER A 105 -14.83 -8.71 9.13
N SER A 106 -15.45 -7.76 9.85
CA SER A 106 -15.91 -6.50 9.25
C SER A 106 -14.95 -5.33 9.44
N TYR A 107 -13.91 -5.47 10.27
CA TYR A 107 -12.93 -4.39 10.52
C TYR A 107 -11.48 -4.84 10.34
N LEU A 108 -11.01 -5.88 11.04
CA LEU A 108 -9.59 -6.28 10.96
C LEU A 108 -9.22 -6.80 9.58
N MET A 109 -10.06 -7.66 9.00
CA MET A 109 -9.80 -8.26 7.68
C MET A 109 -9.78 -7.21 6.56
N PRO A 110 -10.77 -6.28 6.43
CA PRO A 110 -10.71 -5.22 5.43
C PRO A 110 -9.52 -4.28 5.63
N THR A 111 -9.13 -3.98 6.87
CA THR A 111 -7.96 -3.13 7.16
C THR A 111 -6.66 -3.80 6.71
N ALA A 112 -6.47 -5.08 7.03
CA ALA A 112 -5.30 -5.85 6.58
C ALA A 112 -5.25 -5.96 5.05
N LEU A 113 -6.42 -6.19 4.42
CA LEU A 113 -6.54 -6.22 2.97
C LEU A 113 -6.17 -4.86 2.34
N SER A 114 -6.54 -3.75 2.99
CA SER A 114 -6.18 -2.39 2.56
C SER A 114 -4.68 -2.22 2.45
N THR A 115 -3.92 -2.69 3.45
CA THR A 115 -2.44 -2.60 3.45
C THR A 115 -1.84 -3.34 2.27
N VAL A 116 -2.34 -4.55 2.01
CA VAL A 116 -1.84 -5.44 0.96
C VAL A 116 -2.18 -4.88 -0.42
N LEU A 117 -3.42 -4.46 -0.63
CA LEU A 117 -3.85 -3.87 -1.90
C LEU A 117 -3.16 -2.54 -2.16
N PHE A 118 -3.01 -1.70 -1.14
CA PHE A 118 -2.22 -0.47 -1.22
C PHE A 118 -0.80 -0.77 -1.72
N TYR A 119 -0.14 -1.74 -1.09
CA TYR A 119 1.22 -2.11 -1.46
C TYR A 119 1.32 -2.63 -2.90
N LEU A 120 0.46 -3.60 -3.27
CA LEU A 120 0.55 -4.30 -4.55
C LEU A 120 0.05 -3.48 -5.75
N VAL A 121 -1.00 -2.69 -5.56
CA VAL A 121 -1.71 -2.03 -6.67
C VAL A 121 -1.28 -0.58 -6.86
N VAL A 122 -0.80 0.07 -5.80
CA VAL A 122 -0.46 1.49 -5.78
C VAL A 122 1.04 1.67 -5.58
N TRP A 123 1.55 1.36 -4.39
CA TRP A 123 2.92 1.68 -4.01
C TRP A 123 3.99 1.02 -4.90
N LYS A 124 3.96 -0.31 -5.01
CA LYS A 124 4.94 -1.08 -5.79
C LYS A 124 5.00 -0.64 -7.25
N PRO A 125 3.89 -0.64 -8.02
CA PRO A 125 3.92 -0.24 -9.42
C PRO A 125 4.31 1.23 -9.61
N MET A 126 3.99 2.10 -8.65
CA MET A 126 4.37 3.51 -8.70
C MET A 126 5.88 3.69 -8.51
N ALA A 127 6.44 3.11 -7.45
CA ALA A 127 7.87 3.16 -7.18
C ALA A 127 8.68 2.51 -8.31
N HIS A 128 8.26 1.34 -8.80
CA HIS A 128 8.93 0.64 -9.90
C HIS A 128 9.01 1.50 -11.16
N ARG A 129 7.90 2.12 -11.57
CA ARG A 129 7.89 2.96 -12.78
C ARG A 129 8.74 4.21 -12.65
N ILE A 130 8.69 4.86 -11.48
CA ILE A 130 9.49 6.07 -11.22
C ILE A 130 10.98 5.73 -11.29
N PHE A 131 11.43 4.72 -10.54
CA PHE A 131 12.87 4.41 -10.46
C PHE A 131 13.43 3.66 -11.67
N ARG A 132 12.60 2.95 -12.46
CA ARG A 132 13.05 2.38 -13.73
C ARG A 132 13.20 3.42 -14.84
N GLY A 133 12.66 4.62 -14.65
CA GLY A 133 12.70 5.69 -15.64
C GLY A 133 12.25 5.18 -17.01
N GLU A 134 11.12 4.47 -17.06
CA GLU A 134 10.54 3.96 -18.31
C GLU A 134 10.16 5.16 -19.20
N ALA A 135 11.06 5.53 -20.11
CA ALA A 135 10.91 6.68 -21.00
C ALA A 135 9.68 6.54 -21.92
N ASP A 136 9.27 5.30 -22.23
CA ASP A 136 8.19 4.99 -23.16
C ASP A 136 6.79 5.24 -22.57
N LYS A 137 6.65 5.28 -21.24
CA LYS A 137 5.34 5.46 -20.57
C LYS A 137 5.46 6.35 -19.34
N PRO A 138 5.16 7.66 -19.44
CA PRO A 138 5.19 8.55 -18.28
C PRO A 138 4.23 8.07 -17.19
N VAL A 139 4.64 8.27 -15.93
CA VAL A 139 3.83 7.94 -14.75
C VAL A 139 2.56 8.79 -14.78
N CYS A 140 1.42 8.16 -15.05
CA CYS A 140 0.11 8.80 -15.03
C CYS A 140 -0.35 9.03 -13.56
N PRO A 141 -0.36 10.28 -13.04
CA PRO A 141 -0.73 10.56 -11.66
C PRO A 141 -2.19 10.19 -11.37
N LEU A 142 -3.11 10.57 -12.27
CA LEU A 142 -4.53 10.29 -12.16
C LEU A 142 -4.82 8.78 -12.06
N CYS A 143 -4.03 7.95 -12.75
CA CYS A 143 -4.18 6.51 -12.74
C CYS A 143 -3.88 5.92 -11.35
N PHE A 144 -2.86 6.43 -10.65
CA PHE A 144 -2.53 5.99 -9.29
C PHE A 144 -3.51 6.56 -8.26
N GLU A 145 -3.98 7.79 -8.45
CA GLU A 145 -5.04 8.38 -7.61
C GLU A 145 -6.33 7.54 -7.69
N MET A 146 -6.79 7.20 -8.89
CA MET A 146 -8.00 6.39 -9.07
C MET A 146 -7.85 4.99 -8.49
N ARG A 147 -6.68 4.35 -8.64
CA ARG A 147 -6.38 3.06 -8.00
C ARG A 147 -6.43 3.18 -6.49
N GLN A 148 -5.84 4.24 -5.93
CA GLN A 148 -5.83 4.45 -4.49
C GLN A 148 -7.22 4.71 -3.94
N ILE A 149 -8.01 5.55 -4.61
CA ILE A 149 -9.41 5.81 -4.25
C ILE A 149 -10.20 4.50 -4.27
N LEU A 150 -10.04 3.67 -5.32
CA LEU A 150 -10.73 2.39 -5.43
C LEU A 150 -10.33 1.42 -4.31
N VAL A 151 -9.04 1.30 -4.00
CA VAL A 151 -8.56 0.49 -2.87
C VAL A 151 -9.15 1.00 -1.56
N SER A 152 -9.04 2.30 -1.30
CA SER A 152 -9.51 2.91 -0.06
C SER A 152 -11.02 2.77 0.14
N LEU A 153 -11.82 3.02 -0.90
CA LEU A 153 -13.28 2.88 -0.87
C LEU A 153 -13.72 1.42 -0.77
N SER A 154 -13.06 0.51 -1.49
CA SER A 154 -13.42 -0.91 -1.46
C SER A 154 -13.17 -1.51 -0.08
N THR A 155 -11.98 -1.29 0.49
CA THR A 155 -11.61 -1.87 1.79
C THR A 155 -12.19 -1.11 2.98
N GLY A 156 -12.31 0.22 2.90
CA GLY A 156 -12.78 1.05 4.00
C GLY A 156 -14.30 1.18 4.09
N LEU A 157 -15.02 1.06 2.96
CA LEU A 157 -16.46 1.28 2.91
C LEU A 157 -17.25 0.12 2.31
N MET A 158 -16.92 -0.33 1.10
CA MET A 158 -17.77 -1.33 0.41
C MET A 158 -17.80 -2.68 1.12
N ILE A 159 -16.64 -3.24 1.47
CA ILE A 159 -16.58 -4.52 2.19
C ILE A 159 -17.38 -4.46 3.51
N PRO A 160 -17.15 -3.51 4.43
CA PRO A 160 -17.94 -3.43 5.65
C PRO A 160 -19.44 -3.16 5.40
N LEU A 161 -19.79 -2.38 4.36
CA LEU A 161 -21.19 -2.12 3.99
C LEU A 161 -21.95 -3.40 3.62
N PHE A 162 -21.29 -4.39 3.02
CA PHE A 162 -21.90 -5.69 2.68
C PHE A 162 -21.72 -6.73 3.78
N ALA A 163 -20.54 -6.80 4.40
CA ALA A 163 -20.20 -7.82 5.39
C ALA A 163 -20.92 -7.61 6.74
N ALA A 164 -21.02 -6.36 7.21
CA ALA A 164 -21.67 -6.06 8.49
C ALA A 164 -23.17 -6.44 8.54
N PRO A 165 -24.02 -6.13 7.55
CA PRO A 165 -25.44 -6.51 7.59
C PRO A 165 -25.64 -8.02 7.41
N LEU A 166 -24.80 -8.68 6.61
CA LEU A 166 -24.80 -10.15 6.50
C LEU A 166 -24.43 -10.82 7.83
N HIS A 167 -23.40 -10.32 8.51
CA HIS A 167 -23.00 -10.87 9.80
C HIS A 167 -24.06 -10.60 10.89
N SER A 168 -24.62 -9.39 10.90
CA SER A 168 -25.64 -9.00 11.88
C SER A 168 -26.91 -9.80 11.70
N SER A 169 -27.37 -10.01 10.46
CA SER A 169 -28.52 -10.86 10.18
C SER A 169 -28.29 -12.33 10.54
N TYR A 170 -27.09 -12.87 10.29
CA TYR A 170 -26.73 -14.22 10.74
C TYR A 170 -26.82 -14.36 12.27
N VAL A 171 -26.33 -13.37 13.01
CA VAL A 171 -26.39 -13.40 14.49
C VAL A 171 -27.84 -13.31 14.99
N VAL A 172 -28.67 -12.46 14.38
CA VAL A 172 -30.09 -12.34 14.75
C VAL A 172 -30.86 -13.64 14.48
N LEU A 173 -30.61 -14.29 13.34
CA LEU A 173 -31.21 -15.59 13.03
C LEU A 173 -30.83 -16.66 14.06
N GLY A 174 -29.56 -16.65 14.51
CA GLY A 174 -29.07 -17.58 15.52
C GLY A 174 -29.57 -17.29 16.93
N SER A 175 -29.80 -16.02 17.29
CA SER A 175 -30.28 -15.62 18.61
C SER A 175 -31.82 -15.60 18.72
N GLN A 176 -32.54 -15.74 17.60
CA GLN A 176 -34.00 -15.58 17.51
C GLN A 176 -34.50 -14.26 18.14
N ALA A 177 -33.66 -13.21 18.12
CA ALA A 177 -33.98 -11.95 18.80
C ALA A 177 -35.21 -11.25 18.21
N TYR A 178 -35.45 -11.39 16.90
CA TYR A 178 -36.67 -10.95 16.22
C TYR A 178 -36.79 -11.59 14.83
N ASP A 179 -37.99 -11.58 14.26
CA ASP A 179 -38.30 -12.23 12.98
C ASP A 179 -37.74 -11.43 11.78
N ILE A 180 -36.87 -12.07 10.98
CA ILE A 180 -36.31 -11.50 9.75
C ILE A 180 -37.10 -12.06 8.56
N PRO A 181 -37.57 -11.22 7.62
CA PRO A 181 -38.32 -11.71 6.47
C PRO A 181 -37.52 -12.77 5.68
N PRO A 182 -38.16 -13.88 5.28
CA PRO A 182 -37.46 -14.97 4.59
C PRO A 182 -36.91 -14.50 3.23
N ILE A 183 -35.70 -14.97 2.88
CA ILE A 183 -34.99 -14.60 1.64
C ILE A 183 -35.82 -14.88 0.38
N ARG A 184 -36.72 -15.88 0.43
CA ARG A 184 -37.66 -16.22 -0.65
C ARG A 184 -38.53 -15.01 -1.08
N GLN A 185 -38.75 -14.05 -0.19
CA GLN A 185 -39.46 -12.80 -0.48
C GLN A 185 -38.45 -11.65 -0.68
N PHE A 186 -37.62 -11.75 -1.72
CA PHE A 186 -36.50 -10.84 -1.98
C PHE A 186 -36.88 -9.35 -1.92
N GLY A 187 -38.04 -8.96 -2.46
CA GLY A 187 -38.51 -7.57 -2.39
C GLY A 187 -38.76 -7.05 -0.96
N ARG A 188 -39.33 -7.88 -0.08
CA ARG A 188 -39.52 -7.53 1.35
C ARG A 188 -38.19 -7.51 2.09
N TRP A 189 -37.32 -8.48 1.77
CA TRP A 189 -35.97 -8.56 2.32
C TRP A 189 -35.16 -7.31 1.98
N CYS A 190 -35.11 -6.89 0.70
CA CYS A 190 -34.42 -5.68 0.28
C CYS A 190 -34.99 -4.41 0.93
N ARG A 191 -36.31 -4.29 1.09
CA ARG A 191 -36.92 -3.14 1.80
C ARG A 191 -36.53 -3.11 3.28
N PHE A 192 -36.49 -4.27 3.93
CA PHE A 192 -36.06 -4.40 5.32
C PHE A 192 -34.58 -4.00 5.49
N PHE A 193 -33.69 -4.50 4.64
CA PHE A 193 -32.28 -4.09 4.70
C PHE A 193 -32.12 -2.61 4.30
N GLY A 194 -32.85 -2.13 3.30
CA GLY A 194 -32.83 -0.73 2.89
C GLY A 194 -33.22 0.23 4.01
N SER A 195 -34.26 -0.09 4.79
CA SER A 195 -34.66 0.73 5.93
C SER A 195 -33.61 0.74 7.05
N ARG A 196 -32.94 -0.40 7.30
CA ARG A 196 -31.83 -0.51 8.27
C ARG A 196 -30.54 0.15 7.79
N MET A 197 -30.35 0.29 6.47
CA MET A 197 -29.16 0.94 5.88
C MET A 197 -29.33 2.45 5.68
N ALA A 198 -30.55 2.98 5.75
CA ALA A 198 -30.85 4.41 5.63
C ALA A 198 -29.93 5.36 6.42
N PRO A 199 -29.62 5.12 7.71
CA PRO A 199 -28.72 6.01 8.46
C PRO A 199 -27.28 5.95 7.94
N VAL A 200 -26.84 4.81 7.41
CA VAL A 200 -25.50 4.66 6.83
C VAL A 200 -25.41 5.38 5.49
N THR A 201 -26.43 5.26 4.65
CA THR A 201 -26.46 5.94 3.34
C THR A 201 -26.43 7.46 3.47
N ALA A 202 -27.01 8.03 4.52
CA ALA A 202 -26.94 9.46 4.80
C ALA A 202 -25.53 9.95 5.17
N LYS A 203 -24.67 9.08 5.73
CA LYS A 203 -23.29 9.40 6.13
C LYS A 203 -22.24 9.00 5.09
N LEU A 204 -22.59 8.08 4.20
CA LEU A 204 -21.72 7.57 3.13
C LEU A 204 -21.03 8.67 2.29
N PRO A 205 -21.70 9.75 1.80
CA PRO A 205 -21.02 10.73 0.95
C PRO A 205 -19.88 11.44 1.68
N TYR A 206 -20.01 11.74 2.97
CA TYR A 206 -18.94 12.36 3.76
C TYR A 206 -17.73 11.44 3.89
N LEU A 207 -17.96 10.14 4.11
CA LEU A 207 -16.90 9.16 4.16
C LEU A 207 -16.21 9.01 2.80
N VAL A 208 -16.98 8.97 1.71
CA VAL A 208 -16.44 8.90 0.34
C VAL A 208 -15.55 10.11 0.04
N ILE A 209 -16.00 11.32 0.37
CA ILE A 209 -15.22 12.54 0.20
C ILE A 209 -13.93 12.48 1.03
N GLY A 210 -14.02 12.06 2.30
CA GLY A 210 -12.85 11.92 3.16
C GLY A 210 -11.82 10.92 2.62
N HIS A 211 -12.29 9.76 2.12
CA HIS A 211 -11.45 8.77 1.47
C HIS A 211 -10.82 9.30 0.18
N ALA A 212 -11.57 10.03 -0.64
CA ALA A 212 -11.07 10.61 -1.87
C ALA A 212 -9.97 11.66 -1.61
N LEU A 213 -10.25 12.62 -0.72
CA LEU A 213 -9.28 13.68 -0.35
C LEU A 213 -7.99 13.09 0.23
N LEU A 214 -8.11 12.14 1.15
CA LEU A 214 -6.94 11.49 1.75
C LEU A 214 -6.15 10.67 0.72
N SER A 215 -6.84 9.97 -0.18
CA SER A 215 -6.22 9.19 -1.25
C SER A 215 -5.45 10.08 -2.22
N THR A 216 -6.03 11.19 -2.65
CA THR A 216 -5.37 12.16 -3.52
C THR A 216 -4.17 12.80 -2.82
N ALA A 217 -4.32 13.26 -1.57
CA ALA A 217 -3.23 13.87 -0.82
C ALA A 217 -2.05 12.90 -0.62
N THR A 218 -2.33 11.65 -0.26
CA THR A 218 -1.28 10.63 -0.07
C THR A 218 -0.56 10.29 -1.36
N VAL A 219 -1.28 10.04 -2.46
CA VAL A 219 -0.67 9.74 -3.77
C VAL A 219 0.13 10.93 -4.28
N TYR A 220 -0.39 12.15 -4.17
CA TYR A 220 0.32 13.37 -4.57
C TYR A 220 1.65 13.51 -3.83
N LEU A 221 1.65 13.38 -2.50
CA LEU A 221 2.86 13.47 -1.71
C LEU A 221 3.85 12.35 -2.07
N GLN A 222 3.37 11.12 -2.26
CA GLN A 222 4.23 10.02 -2.65
C GLN A 222 4.86 10.22 -4.02
N LEU A 223 4.10 10.66 -5.04
CA LEU A 223 4.65 10.98 -6.35
C LEU A 223 5.70 12.10 -6.24
N LYS A 224 5.38 13.16 -5.51
CA LYS A 224 6.28 14.31 -5.32
C LYS A 224 7.62 13.86 -4.72
N TYR A 225 7.59 13.11 -3.63
CA TYR A 225 8.82 12.68 -2.95
C TYR A 225 9.55 11.58 -3.71
N LEU A 226 8.87 10.59 -4.30
CA LEU A 226 9.56 9.55 -5.08
C LEU A 226 10.21 10.12 -6.34
N ASN A 227 9.56 11.05 -7.04
CA ASN A 227 10.17 11.73 -8.18
C ASN A 227 11.35 12.60 -7.75
N GLY A 228 11.23 13.30 -6.62
CA GLY A 228 12.35 14.07 -6.03
C GLY A 228 13.54 13.18 -5.67
N MET A 229 13.29 12.04 -5.05
CA MET A 229 14.31 11.04 -4.73
C MET A 229 14.97 10.48 -5.99
N ALA A 230 14.18 10.10 -7.00
CA ALA A 230 14.71 9.58 -8.25
C ALA A 230 15.57 10.63 -8.97
N ALA A 231 15.12 11.88 -9.04
CA ALA A 231 15.88 12.98 -9.64
C ALA A 231 17.18 13.27 -8.87
N ALA A 232 17.17 13.22 -7.53
CA ALA A 232 18.37 13.42 -6.72
C ALA A 232 19.38 12.27 -6.93
N LEU A 233 18.91 11.02 -7.02
CA LEU A 233 19.77 9.86 -7.30
C LEU A 233 20.32 9.86 -8.74
N ASP A 234 19.61 10.47 -9.69
CA ASP A 234 20.12 10.67 -11.05
C ASP A 234 21.24 11.72 -11.10
N VAL A 235 21.25 12.70 -10.20
CA VAL A 235 22.28 13.76 -10.16
C VAL A 235 23.53 13.30 -9.41
N ASP A 236 23.35 12.68 -8.23
CA ASP A 236 24.44 12.29 -7.34
C ASP A 236 24.38 10.77 -7.02
N PRO A 237 24.98 9.93 -7.88
CA PRO A 237 24.93 8.47 -7.74
C PRO A 237 25.76 7.95 -6.55
N GLU A 238 26.68 8.73 -6.01
CA GLU A 238 27.40 8.37 -4.77
C GLU A 238 26.46 8.23 -3.57
N ILE A 239 25.37 9.02 -3.56
CA ILE A 239 24.32 8.91 -2.54
C ILE A 239 23.71 7.51 -2.58
N PHE A 240 23.51 6.93 -3.76
CA PHE A 240 23.00 5.57 -3.89
C PHE A 240 23.94 4.54 -3.24
N HIS A 241 25.25 4.64 -3.50
CA HIS A 241 26.23 3.75 -2.90
C HIS A 241 26.28 3.87 -1.38
N HIS A 242 26.22 5.10 -0.85
CA HIS A 242 26.14 5.34 0.59
C HIS A 242 24.85 4.78 1.19
N LEU A 243 23.70 4.92 0.52
CA LEU A 243 22.42 4.41 1.01
C LEU A 243 22.34 2.88 1.03
N GLN A 244 23.09 2.22 0.13
CA GLN A 244 23.20 0.75 0.08
C GLN A 244 24.21 0.18 1.08
N SER A 245 25.29 0.90 1.38
CA SER A 245 26.37 0.41 2.25
C SER A 245 25.97 0.36 3.73
N VAL A 246 24.96 1.15 4.14
CA VAL A 246 24.40 1.08 5.49
C VAL A 246 23.73 -0.28 5.69
N PRO A 247 24.24 -1.14 6.60
CA PRO A 247 23.68 -2.46 6.81
C PRO A 247 22.22 -2.34 7.30
N PRO A 248 21.32 -3.22 6.82
CA PRO A 248 19.95 -3.21 7.29
C PRO A 248 19.93 -3.56 8.77
N GLU A 249 19.35 -2.70 9.61
CA GLU A 249 18.97 -3.09 10.96
C GLU A 249 18.11 -4.35 10.89
N ALA A 250 18.51 -5.41 11.60
CA ALA A 250 17.84 -6.69 11.56
C ALA A 250 16.35 -6.56 11.94
N GLY A 251 15.44 -7.02 11.07
CA GLY A 251 14.04 -7.29 11.43
C GLY A 251 12.96 -6.34 10.89
N PHE A 252 13.28 -5.36 10.03
CA PHE A 252 12.29 -4.35 9.59
C PHE A 252 12.06 -4.31 8.06
N ASN A 253 11.95 -5.47 7.41
CA ASN A 253 11.28 -5.53 6.11
C ASN A 253 9.82 -5.96 6.35
N PRO A 254 8.88 -5.01 6.57
CA PRO A 254 7.48 -5.34 6.84
C PRO A 254 6.85 -6.16 5.71
N ILE A 255 7.37 -6.06 4.49
CA ILE A 255 6.89 -6.81 3.31
C ILE A 255 7.42 -8.23 3.30
N ALA A 256 8.68 -8.46 3.67
CA ALA A 256 9.16 -9.83 3.88
C ALA A 256 8.35 -10.52 4.99
N ARG A 257 7.98 -9.77 6.04
CA ARG A 257 7.12 -10.27 7.13
C ARG A 257 5.68 -10.53 6.68
N ILE A 258 5.06 -9.62 5.94
CA ILE A 258 3.71 -9.79 5.38
C ILE A 258 3.70 -10.93 4.36
N ARG A 259 4.71 -11.02 3.48
CA ARG A 259 4.84 -12.10 2.50
C ARG A 259 5.07 -13.46 3.16
N ALA A 260 5.91 -13.53 4.20
CA ALA A 260 6.10 -14.73 5.00
C ALA A 260 4.82 -15.11 5.75
N TRP A 261 4.11 -14.13 6.31
CA TRP A 261 2.83 -14.35 6.98
C TRP A 261 1.76 -14.84 5.98
N PHE A 262 1.64 -14.25 4.79
CA PHE A 262 0.72 -14.70 3.74
C PHE A 262 1.09 -16.09 3.21
N GLY A 263 2.39 -16.36 2.97
CA GLY A 263 2.87 -17.68 2.57
C GLY A 263 2.53 -18.76 3.61
N HIS A 264 2.69 -18.44 4.89
CA HIS A 264 2.35 -19.32 6.01
C HIS A 264 0.83 -19.46 6.22
N ALA A 265 0.05 -18.39 6.07
CA ALA A 265 -1.39 -18.37 6.31
C ALA A 265 -2.19 -19.07 5.19
N PHE A 266 -1.71 -19.04 3.96
CA PHE A 266 -2.39 -19.62 2.80
C PHE A 266 -1.71 -20.88 2.25
N GLY A 267 -0.67 -21.40 2.92
CA GLY A 267 0.04 -22.60 2.48
C GLY A 267 0.75 -22.46 1.12
N ILE A 268 0.90 -21.22 0.64
CA ILE A 268 1.64 -20.94 -0.60
C ILE A 268 3.11 -20.96 -0.20
N ALA A 269 3.71 -22.15 -0.23
CA ALA A 269 5.14 -22.31 -0.20
C ALA A 269 5.73 -21.57 -1.41
N VAL A 270 6.10 -20.30 -1.24
CA VAL A 270 7.01 -19.65 -2.16
C VAL A 270 8.34 -20.33 -1.91
N SER A 271 8.61 -21.38 -2.68
CA SER A 271 9.87 -22.09 -2.65
C SER A 271 10.99 -21.08 -2.87
N THR A 272 11.69 -20.74 -1.78
CA THR A 272 12.98 -20.07 -1.81
C THR A 272 14.11 -21.04 -2.18
N HIS A 273 13.78 -22.25 -2.62
CA HIS A 273 14.72 -23.22 -3.17
C HIS A 273 14.59 -23.28 -4.71
N CYS A 274 15.23 -22.31 -5.36
CA CYS A 274 15.95 -22.53 -6.61
C CYS A 274 17.17 -21.60 -6.60
N LEU A 275 18.07 -21.92 -5.67
CA LEU A 275 19.49 -21.61 -5.75
C LEU A 275 20.16 -22.82 -6.39
N LEU A 276 20.48 -22.69 -7.68
CA LEU A 276 21.73 -23.09 -8.32
C LEU A 276 21.77 -22.42 -9.69
#